data_AF-A0A1Z8TZS7-F1
#
_entry.id   AF-A0A1Z8TZS7-F1
#
_cell.length_a   1.000
_cell.length_b   1.000
_cell.length_c   1.000
_cell.angle_alpha   90.00
_cell.angle_beta   90.00
_cell.angle_gamma   90.00
#
_symmetry.space_group_name_H-M   'P 1'
#
loop_
_entity.id
_entity.type
_entity.pdbx_description
1 polymer ?
#
loop_
_entity_poly.entity_id
_entity_poly.type
_entity_poly.pdbx_seq_one_letter_code
_entity_poly.pdbx_strand_id
1 'polypeptide(L)'
;MFVMGSHRNNLIILLLAYLLSGCANAPIKSPQEKIKALESRARSYQTLSDIQRLSPPYSTHSGKGLRNRSHNEHLRMTYLNKAKHYRKLADEIRKKNGSDTNRSVILPN
;
A
#
# COMPACT_ATOMS: atom_id res chain seq x y z
N MET A 1 44.14 16.08 21.59
CA MET A 1 42.72 16.48 21.39
C MET A 1 42.00 15.24 20.87
N PHE A 2 41.25 14.55 21.73
CA PHE A 2 40.65 13.24 21.43
C PHE A 2 39.37 13.40 20.60
N VAL A 3 39.33 12.73 19.45
CA VAL A 3 38.12 12.58 18.61
C VAL A 3 37.18 11.59 19.30
N MET A 4 36.50 12.03 20.36
CA MET A 4 35.49 11.26 21.10
C MET A 4 34.09 11.76 20.73
N GLY A 5 33.64 11.45 19.52
CA GLY A 5 32.27 11.77 19.07
C GLY A 5 31.72 10.88 17.94
N SER A 6 32.51 9.95 17.41
CA SER A 6 32.17 9.20 16.19
C SER A 6 31.47 7.86 16.45
N HIS A 7 31.76 7.20 17.58
CA HIS A 7 31.25 5.83 17.84
C HIS A 7 29.75 5.75 18.13
N ARG A 8 29.16 6.76 18.80
CA ARG A 8 27.72 6.78 19.11
C ARG A 8 26.87 6.95 17.84
N ASN A 9 27.33 7.78 16.91
CA ASN A 9 26.66 8.00 15.63
C ASN A 9 26.76 6.77 14.72
N ASN A 10 27.91 6.09 14.69
CA ASN A 10 28.08 4.85 13.93
C ASN A 10 27.17 3.71 14.43
N LEU A 11 26.94 3.62 15.75
CA LEU A 11 26.04 2.63 16.33
C LEU A 11 24.58 2.89 15.96
N ILE A 12 24.16 4.16 15.91
CA ILE A 12 22.82 4.57 15.46
C ILE A 12 22.65 4.28 13.97
N ILE A 13 23.65 4.57 13.13
CA ILE A 13 23.62 4.28 11.70
C ILE A 13 23.51 2.78 11.43
N LEU A 14 24.24 1.95 12.18
CA LEU A 14 24.13 0.48 12.10
C LEU A 14 22.75 -0.03 12.53
N LEU A 15 22.17 0.53 13.59
CA LEU A 15 20.80 0.21 14.03
C LEU A 15 19.75 0.59 12.99
N LEU A 16 19.88 1.75 12.36
CA LEU A 16 19.00 2.18 11.26
C LEU A 16 19.14 1.28 10.03
N ALA A 17 20.37 0.87 9.68
CA ALA A 17 20.60 -0.06 8.57
C ALA A 17 19.99 -1.45 8.86
N TYR A 18 20.05 -1.92 10.11
CA TYR A 18 19.44 -3.19 10.51
C TYR A 18 17.90 -3.14 10.42
N LEU A 19 17.27 -2.05 10.85
CA LEU A 19 15.82 -1.85 10.75
C LEU A 19 15.33 -1.78 9.29
N LEU A 20 16.15 -1.29 8.37
CA LEU A 20 15.82 -1.20 6.94
C LEU A 20 16.09 -2.49 6.15
N SER A 21 16.88 -3.42 6.70
CA SER A 21 17.28 -4.67 6.01
C SER A 21 16.21 -5.77 6.04
N GLY A 22 15.08 -5.54 6.73
CA GLY A 22 14.00 -6.53 6.92
C GLY A 22 12.96 -6.64 5.80
N CYS A 23 13.00 -5.80 4.76
CA CYS A 23 12.02 -5.83 3.66
C CYS A 23 12.45 -6.79 2.54
N ALA A 24 12.64 -8.07 2.86
CA ALA A 24 12.77 -9.11 1.84
C ALA A 24 11.40 -9.33 1.18
N ASN A 25 11.17 -8.66 0.04
CA ASN A 25 9.99 -8.93 -0.79
C ASN A 25 10.10 -10.36 -1.33
N ALA A 26 9.43 -11.31 -0.67
CA ALA A 26 9.33 -12.67 -1.18
C ALA A 26 8.75 -12.62 -2.60
N PRO A 27 9.38 -13.28 -3.59
CA PRO A 27 8.84 -13.33 -4.93
C PRO A 27 7.50 -14.05 -4.87
N ILE A 28 6.43 -13.38 -5.26
CA ILE A 28 5.08 -13.94 -5.34
C ILE A 28 5.10 -14.99 -6.45
N LYS A 29 5.04 -16.28 -6.09
CA LYS A 29 5.21 -17.38 -7.06
C LYS A 29 3.90 -17.81 -7.68
N SER A 30 2.78 -17.72 -6.95
CA SER A 30 1.49 -18.16 -7.46
C SER A 30 0.55 -17.01 -7.87
N PRO A 31 -0.31 -17.22 -8.88
CA PRO A 31 -1.34 -16.24 -9.24
C PRO A 31 -2.32 -15.95 -8.10
N GLN A 32 -2.59 -16.96 -7.25
CA GLN A 32 -3.46 -16.83 -6.08
C GLN A 32 -2.83 -15.96 -4.99
N GLU A 33 -1.53 -16.10 -4.72
CA GLU A 33 -0.81 -15.20 -3.83
C GLU A 33 -0.80 -13.77 -4.37
N LYS A 34 -0.67 -13.59 -5.69
CA LYS A 34 -0.73 -12.27 -6.32
C LYS A 34 -2.09 -11.62 -6.13
N ILE A 35 -3.18 -12.37 -6.29
CA ILE A 35 -4.54 -11.90 -6.00
C ILE A 35 -4.64 -11.49 -4.53
N LYS A 36 -4.24 -12.37 -3.59
CA LYS A 36 -4.27 -12.06 -2.14
C LYS A 36 -3.48 -10.81 -1.78
N ALA A 37 -2.30 -10.62 -2.37
CA ALA A 37 -1.46 -9.44 -2.16
C ALA A 37 -2.13 -8.16 -2.66
N LEU A 38 -2.74 -8.19 -3.85
CA LEU A 38 -3.46 -7.05 -4.42
C LEU A 38 -4.71 -6.70 -3.58
N GLU A 39 -5.44 -7.71 -3.10
CA GLU A 39 -6.59 -7.51 -2.22
C GLU A 39 -6.20 -6.97 -0.85
N SER A 40 -5.11 -7.47 -0.28
CA SER A 40 -4.53 -6.93 0.96
C SER A 40 -4.21 -5.44 0.78
N ARG A 41 -3.54 -5.10 -0.32
CA ARG A 41 -3.19 -3.71 -0.66
C ARG A 41 -4.43 -2.83 -0.88
N ALA A 42 -5.47 -3.35 -1.53
CA ALA A 42 -6.74 -2.65 -1.70
C ALA A 42 -7.42 -2.36 -0.34
N ARG A 43 -7.39 -3.32 0.59
CA ARG A 43 -7.89 -3.12 1.96
C ARG A 43 -7.12 -2.04 2.70
N SER A 44 -5.79 -2.02 2.62
CA SER A 44 -4.98 -0.97 3.24
C SER A 44 -5.35 0.42 2.72
N TYR A 45 -5.54 0.58 1.40
CA TYR A 45 -5.96 1.88 0.85
C TYR A 45 -7.39 2.25 1.24
N GLN A 46 -8.29 1.28 1.39
CA GLN A 46 -9.63 1.51 1.92
C GLN A 46 -9.54 2.05 3.35
N THR A 47 -8.78 1.39 4.22
CA THR A 47 -8.53 1.84 5.61
C THR A 47 -7.95 3.25 5.65
N LEU A 48 -6.97 3.56 4.78
CA LEU A 48 -6.43 4.92 4.69
C LEU A 48 -7.50 5.95 4.31
N SER A 49 -8.39 5.62 3.37
CA SER A 49 -9.50 6.50 3.02
C SER A 49 -10.51 6.68 4.17
N ASP A 50 -10.75 5.62 4.95
CA ASP A 50 -11.66 5.66 6.09
C ASP A 50 -11.08 6.47 7.26
N ILE A 51 -9.76 6.38 7.49
CA ILE A 51 -9.04 7.23 8.45
C ILE A 51 -9.16 8.70 8.06
N GLN A 52 -9.02 9.03 6.77
CA GLN A 52 -9.21 10.41 6.30
C GLN A 52 -10.64 10.91 6.55
N ARG A 53 -11.65 10.05 6.38
CA ARG A 53 -13.05 10.37 6.71
C ARG A 53 -13.25 10.65 8.21
N LEU A 54 -12.50 9.95 9.07
CA LEU A 54 -12.59 10.09 10.52
C LEU A 54 -11.69 11.21 11.09
N SER A 55 -10.87 11.86 10.26
CA SER A 55 -10.05 13.01 10.68
C SER A 55 -10.95 14.22 11.04
N PRO A 56 -10.56 15.05 12.03
CA PRO A 56 -11.49 15.58 13.03
C PRO A 56 -12.55 16.57 12.52
N PRO A 57 -13.74 16.62 13.17
CA PRO A 57 -14.73 17.69 13.01
C PRO A 57 -14.27 19.05 13.56
N TYR A 58 -13.08 19.12 14.18
CA TYR A 58 -12.53 20.30 14.85
C TYR A 58 -11.33 20.92 14.10
N SER A 59 -11.23 20.76 12.78
CA SER A 59 -10.31 21.63 12.03
C SER A 59 -10.79 23.07 12.22
N THR A 60 -10.08 23.80 13.08
CA THR A 60 -10.44 25.16 13.51
C THR A 60 -10.81 25.98 12.29
N HIS A 61 -11.94 26.69 12.35
CA HIS A 61 -12.49 27.56 11.31
C HIS A 61 -11.63 28.83 11.13
N SER A 62 -10.31 28.67 11.04
CA SER A 62 -9.40 29.67 10.49
C SER A 62 -9.26 29.40 8.99
N GLY A 63 -8.92 30.40 8.17
CA GLY A 63 -8.72 30.23 6.72
C GLY A 63 -7.74 29.10 6.33
N LYS A 64 -6.91 28.61 7.26
CA LYS A 64 -6.06 27.41 7.09
C LYS A 64 -6.83 26.09 7.20
N GLY A 65 -7.91 26.01 7.97
CA GLY A 65 -8.76 24.82 8.14
C GLY A 65 -9.54 24.44 6.88
N LEU A 66 -10.03 25.43 6.12
CA LEU A 66 -10.73 25.20 4.83
C LEU A 66 -9.80 24.57 3.78
N ARG A 67 -8.55 25.04 3.69
CA ARG A 67 -7.54 24.48 2.78
C ARG A 67 -7.10 23.06 3.19
N ASN A 68 -7.04 22.77 4.49
CA ASN A 68 -6.75 21.43 4.97
C ASN A 68 -7.90 20.45 4.69
N ARG A 69 -9.16 20.91 4.73
CA ARG A 69 -10.34 20.09 4.39
C ARG A 69 -10.33 19.66 2.93
N SER A 70 -10.05 20.57 1.99
CA SER A 70 -9.98 20.22 0.56
C SER A 70 -8.81 19.29 0.23
N HIS A 71 -7.67 19.49 0.90
CA HIS A 71 -6.51 18.60 0.78
C HIS A 71 -6.82 17.18 1.30
N ASN A 72 -7.47 17.06 2.46
CA ASN A 72 -7.86 15.77 3.02
C ASN A 72 -8.89 15.04 2.14
N GLU A 73 -9.83 15.76 1.53
CA GLU A 73 -10.79 15.16 0.59
C GLU A 73 -10.10 14.68 -0.69
N HIS A 74 -9.15 15.44 -1.23
CA HIS A 74 -8.34 15.00 -2.38
C HIS A 74 -7.55 13.72 -2.05
N LEU A 75 -6.92 13.66 -0.87
CA LEU A 75 -6.19 12.46 -0.42
C LEU A 75 -7.13 11.26 -0.25
N ARG A 76 -8.30 11.46 0.34
CA ARG A 76 -9.33 10.42 0.46
C ARG A 76 -9.73 9.87 -0.91
N MET A 77 -10.04 10.73 -1.87
CA MET A 77 -10.37 10.32 -3.24
C MET A 77 -9.21 9.58 -3.92
N THR A 78 -7.97 10.03 -3.69
CA THR A 78 -6.76 9.35 -4.19
C THR A 78 -6.66 7.93 -3.64
N TYR A 79 -6.87 7.74 -2.34
CA TYR A 79 -6.84 6.41 -1.72
C TYR A 79 -7.96 5.51 -2.22
N LEU A 80 -9.18 6.03 -2.37
CA LEU A 80 -10.30 5.28 -2.94
C LEU A 80 -10.01 4.82 -4.38
N ASN A 81 -9.46 5.70 -5.21
CA ASN A 81 -9.08 5.35 -6.58
C ASN A 81 -8.01 4.26 -6.62
N LYS A 82 -7.01 4.34 -5.74
CA LYS A 82 -5.99 3.28 -5.59
C LYS A 82 -6.62 1.96 -5.15
N ALA A 83 -7.52 1.97 -4.17
CA ALA A 83 -8.21 0.76 -3.73
C ALA A 83 -9.02 0.10 -4.87
N LYS A 84 -9.77 0.89 -5.65
CA LYS A 84 -10.49 0.41 -6.84
C LYS A 84 -9.56 -0.19 -7.88
N HIS A 85 -8.44 0.49 -8.17
CA HIS A 85 -7.44 0.03 -9.13
C HIS A 85 -6.87 -1.35 -8.75
N TYR A 86 -6.48 -1.54 -7.48
CA TYR A 86 -5.97 -2.84 -7.03
C TYR A 86 -7.01 -3.96 -7.05
N ARG A 87 -8.28 -3.66 -6.74
CA ARG A 87 -9.38 -4.63 -6.91
C ARG A 87 -9.53 -5.05 -8.37
N LYS A 88 -9.53 -4.07 -9.29
CA LYS A 88 -9.62 -4.33 -10.73
C LYS A 88 -8.49 -5.24 -11.23
N LEU A 89 -7.25 -4.96 -10.82
CA LEU A 89 -6.10 -5.81 -11.14
C LEU A 89 -6.25 -7.25 -10.61
N ALA A 90 -6.76 -7.42 -9.39
CA ALA A 90 -7.02 -8.74 -8.83
C ALA A 90 -8.08 -9.50 -9.65
N ASP A 91 -9.15 -8.82 -10.07
CA ASP A 91 -10.21 -9.39 -10.89
C ASP A 91 -9.74 -9.73 -12.31
N GLU A 92 -8.87 -8.93 -12.92
CA GLU A 92 -8.25 -9.23 -14.21
C GLU A 92 -7.42 -10.52 -14.15
N ILE A 93 -6.64 -10.71 -13.08
CA ILE A 93 -5.87 -11.94 -12.88
C ILE A 93 -6.79 -13.14 -12.66
N ARG A 94 -7.88 -13.00 -11.89
CA ARG A 94 -8.89 -14.06 -11.73
C ARG A 94 -9.50 -14.48 -13.06
N LYS A 95 -9.92 -13.49 -13.86
CA LYS A 95 -10.52 -13.73 -15.18
C LYS A 95 -9.55 -14.45 -16.09
N LYS A 96 -8.30 -14.01 -16.16
CA LYS A 96 -7.26 -14.65 -16.98
C LYS A 96 -7.04 -16.11 -16.56
N ASN A 97 -6.85 -16.38 -15.27
CA ASN A 97 -6.61 -17.74 -14.80
C ASN A 97 -7.85 -18.65 -15.00
N GLY A 98 -9.06 -18.11 -14.83
CA GLY A 98 -10.30 -18.84 -15.06
C GLY A 98 -10.53 -19.16 -16.54
N SER A 99 -10.23 -18.20 -17.45
CA SER A 99 -10.33 -18.43 -18.89
C SER A 99 -9.30 -19.43 -19.41
N ASP A 100 -8.08 -19.42 -18.85
CA ASP A 100 -7.01 -20.36 -19.23
C ASP A 100 -7.38 -21.80 -18.82
N THR A 101 -8.04 -21.98 -17.67
CA THR A 101 -8.55 -23.29 -17.21
C THR A 101 -9.63 -23.83 -18.15
N ASN A 102 -10.51 -22.97 -18.65
CA ASN A 102 -11.55 -23.39 -19.59
C ASN A 102 -10.98 -23.68 -20.99
N ARG A 103 -9.90 -23.01 -21.40
CA ARG A 103 -9.25 -23.22 -22.70
C ARG A 103 -8.47 -24.54 -22.75
N SER A 104 -7.86 -24.98 -21.65
CA SER A 104 -7.13 -26.26 -21.59
C SER A 104 -8.02 -27.50 -21.65
N VAL A 105 -9.33 -27.36 -21.39
CA VAL A 105 -10.29 -28.48 -21.43
C VAL A 105 -10.82 -28.76 -22.85
N ILE A 106 -10.64 -27.82 -23.79
CA ILE A 106 -11.28 -27.85 -25.12
C ILE A 106 -10.33 -28.38 -26.22
N LEU A 107 -9.14 -28.88 -25.89
CA LEU A 107 -8.26 -29.56 -26.86
C LEU A 107 -8.40 -31.08 -26.74
N PRO A 108 -9.24 -31.74 -27.55
CA PRO A 108 -9.13 -33.18 -27.76
C PRO A 108 -7.86 -33.47 -28.57
N ASN A 109 -7.12 -34.49 -28.14
CA ASN A 109 -6.04 -35.12 -28.91
C ASN A 109 -6.53 -35.63 -30.27
#